data_AF-A0A1Y2SGJ5-F1
#
_entry.id   AF-A0A1Y2SGJ5-F1
#
_cell.length_a   1.000
_cell.length_b   1.000
_cell.length_c   1.000
_cell.angle_alpha   90.00
_cell.angle_beta   90.00
_cell.angle_gamma   90.00
#
_symmetry.space_group_name_H-M   'P 1'
#
loop_
_entity.id
_entity.type
_entity.pdbx_description
1 polymer ?
#
loop_
_entity_poly.entity_id
_entity_poly.type
_entity_poly.pdbx_seq_one_letter_code
_entity_poly.pdbx_strand_id
1 'polypeptide(L)'
;MGQYRHTISNIIAMTDDVLMQKTTELNFHEGKRFHYFLDEPKHKSGARLNIVGHTSPVNRPLLFCGACEYAPGMNLGDFCRTVNELLTNLKSERHNVQCVRIIACYSGANGLAQALANYINMSVKGSLGGARMYPAMEFRPTSYINRYFIDKTDRDGHHFPEERDRQQRHDPAYGLYRWYYPQPQQPQSSDSDGDFDEFVNLRVPRK
;
A
#
# COMPACT_ATOMS: atom_id res chain seq x y z
N MET A 1 -4.00 -11.63 12.10
CA MET A 1 -4.16 -12.60 10.98
C MET A 1 -3.69 -11.96 9.68
N GLY A 2 -3.33 -12.75 8.66
CA GLY A 2 -2.92 -12.28 7.32
C GLY A 2 -3.54 -13.20 6.26
N GLN A 3 -4.80 -13.55 6.50
CA GLN A 3 -5.42 -14.77 5.96
C GLN A 3 -6.05 -14.60 4.58
N TYR A 4 -5.88 -13.44 3.93
CA TYR A 4 -6.42 -13.12 2.60
C TYR A 4 -5.32 -12.87 1.56
N ARG A 5 -4.07 -13.23 1.87
CA ARG A 5 -2.96 -13.21 0.92
C ARG A 5 -2.70 -14.63 0.40
N HIS A 6 -3.04 -14.89 -0.86
CA HIS A 6 -2.99 -16.22 -1.46
C HIS A 6 -2.44 -16.17 -2.87
N THR A 7 -1.85 -17.28 -3.30
CA THR A 7 -1.60 -17.51 -4.73
C THR A 7 -2.92 -17.83 -5.41
N ILE A 8 -2.99 -17.68 -6.73
CA ILE A 8 -4.20 -18.01 -7.48
C ILE A 8 -4.51 -19.51 -7.32
N SER A 9 -3.49 -20.37 -7.38
CA SER A 9 -3.68 -21.81 -7.22
C SER A 9 -4.24 -22.20 -5.85
N ASN A 10 -3.87 -21.50 -4.78
CA ASN A 10 -4.47 -21.73 -3.47
C ASN A 10 -5.96 -21.41 -3.46
N ILE A 11 -6.37 -20.31 -4.10
CA ILE A 11 -7.79 -19.92 -4.19
C ILE A 11 -8.59 -20.96 -4.97
N ILE A 12 -8.05 -21.48 -6.06
CA ILE A 12 -8.70 -22.53 -6.86
C ILE A 12 -8.90 -23.81 -6.03
N ALA A 13 -7.94 -24.16 -5.18
CA ALA A 13 -7.96 -25.39 -4.38
C ALA A 13 -8.82 -25.33 -3.10
N MET A 14 -9.20 -24.14 -2.61
CA MET A 14 -9.95 -23.99 -1.35
C MET A 14 -11.40 -24.48 -1.46
N THR A 15 -11.98 -24.99 -0.39
CA THR A 15 -13.46 -25.16 -0.32
C THR A 15 -14.14 -23.82 -0.11
N ASP A 16 -15.44 -23.73 -0.34
CA ASP A 16 -16.20 -22.47 -0.24
C ASP A 16 -16.17 -21.89 1.19
N ASP A 17 -16.31 -22.74 2.22
CA ASP A 17 -16.20 -22.31 3.62
C ASP A 17 -14.82 -21.72 3.94
N VAL A 18 -13.77 -22.36 3.42
CA VAL A 18 -12.40 -21.86 3.58
C VAL A 18 -12.22 -20.55 2.82
N LEU A 19 -12.77 -20.44 1.62
CA LEU A 19 -12.70 -19.22 0.81
C LEU A 19 -13.35 -18.05 1.53
N MET A 20 -14.53 -18.23 2.14
CA MET A 20 -15.20 -17.20 2.95
C MET A 20 -14.33 -16.70 4.10
N GLN A 21 -13.64 -17.61 4.82
CA GLN A 21 -12.76 -17.26 5.93
C GLN A 21 -11.42 -16.65 5.49
N LYS A 22 -10.96 -17.01 4.30
CA LYS A 22 -9.64 -16.66 3.75
C LYS A 22 -9.71 -15.52 2.73
N THR A 23 -10.82 -14.80 2.63
CA THR A 23 -11.00 -13.65 1.74
C THR A 23 -11.66 -12.49 2.50
N THR A 24 -11.57 -11.29 1.95
CA THR A 24 -12.12 -10.08 2.58
C THR A 24 -13.17 -9.42 1.72
N GLU A 25 -14.16 -8.82 2.36
CA GLU A 25 -15.02 -7.83 1.73
C GLU A 25 -14.27 -6.51 1.60
N LEU A 26 -14.71 -5.71 0.63
CA LEU A 26 -14.18 -4.39 0.35
C LEU A 26 -15.25 -3.33 0.62
N ASN A 27 -14.87 -2.30 1.36
CA ASN A 27 -15.61 -1.05 1.44
C ASN A 27 -15.24 -0.17 0.24
N PHE A 28 -16.11 0.79 -0.07
CA PHE A 28 -15.90 1.74 -1.17
C PHE A 28 -15.88 3.18 -0.64
N HIS A 29 -14.85 3.93 -1.05
CA HIS A 29 -14.74 5.34 -0.75
C HIS A 29 -15.26 6.17 -1.93
N GLU A 30 -16.50 6.64 -1.86
CA GLU A 30 -17.22 7.23 -3.00
C GLU A 30 -16.50 8.42 -3.63
N GLY A 31 -16.06 9.40 -2.82
CA GLY A 31 -15.54 10.67 -3.34
C GLY A 31 -14.24 10.56 -4.16
N LYS A 32 -13.44 9.52 -3.91
CA LYS A 32 -12.15 9.27 -4.59
C LYS A 32 -12.11 7.91 -5.30
N ARG A 33 -13.25 7.20 -5.30
CA ARG A 33 -13.50 5.94 -6.02
C ARG A 33 -12.40 4.89 -5.84
N PHE A 34 -12.04 4.59 -4.59
CA PHE A 34 -11.11 3.50 -4.27
C PHE A 34 -11.71 2.53 -3.26
N HIS A 35 -11.22 1.29 -3.26
CA HIS A 35 -11.61 0.28 -2.29
C HIS A 35 -10.70 0.27 -1.08
N TYR A 36 -11.25 -0.06 0.08
CA TYR A 36 -10.47 -0.26 1.30
C TYR A 36 -11.10 -1.32 2.20
N PHE A 37 -10.35 -1.84 3.15
CA PHE A 37 -10.87 -2.74 4.18
C PHE A 37 -10.00 -2.71 5.44
N LEU A 38 -10.57 -3.16 6.55
CA LEU A 38 -9.86 -3.28 7.82
C LEU A 38 -9.44 -4.72 8.10
N ASP A 39 -8.28 -4.91 8.70
CA ASP A 39 -7.85 -6.20 9.23
C ASP A 39 -6.99 -6.04 10.49
N GLU A 40 -6.60 -7.15 11.11
CA GLU A 40 -5.70 -7.14 12.29
C GLU A 40 -4.29 -7.64 11.93
N PRO A 41 -3.26 -6.79 11.93
CA PRO A 41 -1.90 -7.17 11.61
C PRO A 41 -1.34 -8.15 12.66
N LYS A 42 -0.57 -9.16 12.22
CA LYS A 42 -0.04 -10.20 13.13
C LYS A 42 0.92 -9.70 14.23
N HIS A 43 1.55 -8.56 14.03
CA HIS A 43 2.68 -8.07 14.87
C HIS A 43 2.34 -6.78 15.63
N LYS A 44 1.09 -6.32 15.56
CA LYS A 44 0.65 -5.10 16.26
C LYS A 44 -0.82 -5.27 16.63
N SER A 45 -1.18 -4.98 17.87
CA SER A 45 -2.58 -4.94 18.29
C SER A 45 -3.30 -3.75 17.65
N GLY A 46 -4.56 -3.92 17.27
CA GLY A 46 -5.39 -2.89 16.66
C GLY A 46 -5.64 -3.10 15.17
N ALA A 47 -6.51 -2.29 14.58
CA ALA A 47 -6.89 -2.42 13.18
C ALA A 47 -5.79 -1.88 12.27
N ARG A 48 -5.71 -2.40 11.04
CA ARG A 48 -4.95 -1.85 9.94
C ARG A 48 -5.90 -1.47 8.82
N LEU A 49 -5.74 -0.27 8.31
CA LEU A 49 -6.41 0.18 7.10
C LEU A 49 -5.66 -0.30 5.86
N ASN A 50 -6.36 -0.95 4.94
CA ASN A 50 -5.82 -1.44 3.68
C ASN A 50 -6.48 -0.68 2.54
N ILE A 51 -5.69 0.03 1.74
CA ILE A 51 -6.17 0.88 0.64
C ILE A 51 -5.75 0.24 -0.68
N VAL A 52 -6.69 0.09 -1.61
CA VAL A 52 -6.48 -0.58 -2.90
C VAL A 52 -6.53 0.44 -4.02
N GLY A 53 -5.55 0.41 -4.91
CA GLY A 53 -5.50 1.31 -6.06
C GLY A 53 -4.30 1.09 -6.96
N HIS A 54 -4.02 2.13 -7.73
CA HIS A 54 -2.87 2.24 -8.62
C HIS A 54 -2.00 3.41 -8.19
N THR A 55 -0.71 3.28 -8.43
CA THR A 55 0.26 4.32 -8.14
C THR A 55 1.20 4.50 -9.31
N SER A 56 1.76 5.70 -9.42
CA SER A 56 2.76 5.99 -10.45
C SER A 56 4.02 5.13 -10.28
N PRO A 57 4.74 4.81 -11.38
CA PRO A 57 6.01 4.12 -11.31
C PRO A 57 7.07 4.88 -10.51
N VAL A 58 8.17 4.19 -10.17
CA VAL A 58 9.36 4.81 -9.58
C VAL A 58 9.91 5.90 -10.51
N ASN A 59 10.48 6.97 -9.95
CA ASN A 59 11.03 8.13 -10.67
C ASN A 59 9.98 8.94 -11.48
N ARG A 60 8.70 8.82 -11.14
CA ARG A 60 7.62 9.67 -11.66
C ARG A 60 6.99 10.47 -10.52
N PRO A 61 6.24 11.56 -10.81
CA PRO A 61 5.49 12.28 -9.79
C PRO A 61 4.62 11.33 -8.97
N LEU A 62 4.56 11.53 -7.66
CA LEU A 62 3.80 10.66 -6.76
C LEU A 62 2.30 10.90 -6.95
N LEU A 63 1.66 9.93 -7.60
CA LEU A 63 0.24 9.91 -7.87
C LEU A 63 -0.36 8.61 -7.34
N PHE A 64 -1.59 8.71 -6.84
CA PHE A 64 -2.44 7.59 -6.50
C PHE A 64 -3.76 7.71 -7.25
N CYS A 65 -4.30 6.60 -7.72
CA CYS A 65 -5.64 6.53 -8.30
C CYS A 65 -6.37 5.31 -7.71
N GLY A 66 -7.68 5.40 -7.53
CA GLY A 66 -8.47 4.23 -7.16
C GLY A 66 -8.43 3.13 -8.23
N ALA A 67 -8.71 1.89 -7.82
CA ALA A 67 -8.78 0.74 -8.75
C ALA A 67 -10.11 0.67 -9.54
N CYS A 68 -11.04 1.60 -9.29
CA CYS A 68 -12.35 1.62 -9.92
C CYS A 68 -12.31 2.44 -11.22
N GLU A 69 -13.22 2.14 -12.14
CA GLU A 69 -13.39 2.92 -13.36
C GLU A 69 -13.66 4.40 -13.05
N TYR A 70 -13.05 5.27 -13.86
CA TYR A 70 -13.15 6.74 -13.76
C TYR A 70 -12.72 7.30 -12.40
N ALA A 71 -11.88 6.59 -11.64
CA ALA A 71 -11.32 7.13 -10.42
C ALA A 71 -10.44 8.36 -10.71
N PRO A 72 -10.61 9.48 -9.98
CA PRO A 72 -9.78 10.65 -10.16
C PRO A 72 -8.36 10.36 -9.64
N GLY A 73 -7.35 10.79 -10.40
CA GLY A 73 -5.98 10.80 -9.91
C GLY A 73 -5.81 11.81 -8.77
N MET A 74 -5.06 11.42 -7.75
CA MET A 74 -4.70 12.25 -6.61
C MET A 74 -3.19 12.47 -6.61
N ASN A 75 -2.76 13.73 -6.47
CA ASN A 75 -1.37 14.01 -6.12
C ASN A 75 -1.09 13.61 -4.66
N LEU A 76 0.18 13.67 -4.27
CA LEU A 76 0.61 13.30 -2.92
C LEU A 76 -0.18 14.02 -1.80
N GLY A 77 -0.37 15.33 -1.93
CA GLY A 77 -1.06 16.13 -0.91
C GLY A 77 -2.54 15.72 -0.77
N ASP A 78 -3.24 15.56 -1.89
CA ASP A 78 -4.64 15.14 -1.92
C ASP A 78 -4.80 13.71 -1.39
N PHE A 79 -3.90 12.80 -1.76
CA PHE A 79 -3.90 11.43 -1.26
C PHE A 79 -3.70 11.40 0.26
N CYS A 80 -2.67 12.07 0.78
CA CYS A 80 -2.39 12.12 2.21
C CYS A 80 -3.56 12.70 3.02
N ARG A 81 -4.16 13.80 2.53
CA ARG A 81 -5.32 14.42 3.18
C ARG A 81 -6.53 13.48 3.18
N THR A 82 -6.83 12.87 2.04
CA THR A 82 -7.93 11.89 1.90
C THR A 82 -7.75 10.73 2.89
N VAL A 83 -6.54 10.17 3.00
CA VAL A 83 -6.28 9.06 3.93
C VAL A 83 -6.41 9.51 5.38
N ASN A 84 -5.95 10.72 5.72
CA ASN A 84 -6.09 11.25 7.07
C ASN A 84 -7.55 11.51 7.46
N GLU A 85 -8.36 12.03 6.53
CA GLU A 85 -9.80 12.18 6.70
C GLU A 85 -10.48 10.82 6.91
N LEU A 86 -10.14 9.81 6.08
CA LEU A 86 -10.65 8.46 6.25
C LEU A 86 -10.28 7.86 7.60
N LEU A 87 -9.04 8.03 8.07
CA LEU A 87 -8.60 7.58 9.39
C LEU A 87 -9.38 8.28 10.52
N THR A 88 -9.68 9.56 10.36
CA THR A 88 -10.47 10.34 11.32
C THR A 88 -11.91 9.81 11.41
N ASN A 89 -12.53 9.50 10.28
CA ASN A 89 -13.87 8.91 10.22
C ASN A 89 -13.89 7.51 10.83
N LEU A 90 -12.93 6.66 10.49
CA LEU A 90 -12.84 5.32 11.09
C LEU A 90 -12.64 5.38 12.61
N LYS A 91 -11.91 6.38 13.10
CA LYS A 91 -11.74 6.61 14.55
C LYS A 91 -13.07 7.01 15.22
N SER A 92 -13.89 7.85 14.59
CA SER A 92 -15.21 8.21 15.14
C SER A 92 -16.18 7.02 15.17
N GLU A 93 -16.02 6.08 14.23
CA GLU A 93 -16.69 4.77 14.19
C GLU A 93 -16.11 3.74 15.19
N ARG A 94 -15.22 4.17 16.08
CA ARG A 94 -14.53 3.33 17.10
C ARG A 94 -13.58 2.28 16.54
N HIS A 95 -13.15 2.40 15.28
CA HIS A 95 -12.05 1.60 14.76
C HIS A 95 -10.70 2.20 15.18
N ASN A 96 -9.99 1.47 16.06
CA ASN A 96 -8.65 1.86 16.48
C ASN A 96 -7.61 1.45 15.42
N VAL A 97 -7.47 2.24 14.35
CA VAL A 97 -6.47 2.00 13.30
C VAL A 97 -5.07 2.39 13.75
N GLN A 98 -4.14 1.45 13.65
CA GLN A 98 -2.79 1.53 14.19
C GLN A 98 -1.71 1.52 13.11
N CYS A 99 -2.05 1.14 11.89
CA CYS A 99 -1.18 1.21 10.72
C CYS A 99 -1.99 1.21 9.42
N VAL A 100 -1.33 1.55 8.32
CA VAL A 100 -1.91 1.52 6.98
C VAL A 100 -1.11 0.57 6.08
N ARG A 101 -1.76 -0.05 5.10
CA ARG A 101 -1.11 -0.71 3.97
C ARG A 101 -1.70 -0.19 2.66
N ILE A 102 -0.82 0.17 1.73
CA ILE A 102 -1.19 0.55 0.38
C ILE A 102 -0.98 -0.67 -0.52
N ILE A 103 -2.05 -1.17 -1.12
CA ILE A 103 -2.09 -2.29 -2.08
C ILE A 103 -2.15 -1.66 -3.46
N ALA A 104 -0.99 -1.16 -3.92
CA ALA A 104 -0.80 -0.54 -5.22
C ALA A 104 0.66 -0.71 -5.67
N CYS A 105 0.88 -0.86 -6.98
CA CYS A 105 2.19 -1.15 -7.58
C CYS A 105 3.24 -0.08 -7.25
N TYR A 106 4.39 -0.48 -6.71
CA TYR A 106 5.50 0.43 -6.36
C TYR A 106 5.21 1.47 -5.27
N SER A 107 4.06 1.41 -4.59
CA SER A 107 3.69 2.38 -3.53
C SER A 107 4.71 2.53 -2.39
N GLY A 108 5.52 1.51 -2.13
CA GLY A 108 6.68 1.60 -1.24
C GLY A 108 7.94 2.07 -1.96
N ALA A 109 8.23 1.50 -3.13
CA ALA A 109 9.46 1.78 -3.88
C ALA A 109 9.53 3.23 -4.43
N ASN A 110 8.39 3.82 -4.78
CA ASN A 110 8.34 5.20 -5.28
C ASN A 110 8.38 6.25 -4.15
N GLY A 111 8.21 5.85 -2.88
CA GLY A 111 8.23 6.76 -1.73
C GLY A 111 6.85 7.23 -1.23
N LEU A 112 5.74 6.87 -1.90
CA LEU A 112 4.39 7.24 -1.47
C LEU A 112 4.08 6.78 -0.04
N ALA A 113 4.46 5.54 0.31
CA ALA A 113 4.24 4.99 1.64
C ALA A 113 5.02 5.74 2.73
N GLN A 114 6.26 6.16 2.46
CA GLN A 114 7.05 6.95 3.40
C GLN A 114 6.45 8.35 3.59
N ALA A 115 6.04 8.99 2.49
CA ALA A 115 5.42 10.30 2.53
C ALA A 115 4.11 10.28 3.33
N LEU A 116 3.26 9.27 3.11
CA LEU A 116 2.06 9.06 3.91
C LEU A 116 2.43 8.82 5.39
N ALA A 117 3.39 7.94 5.68
CA ALA A 117 3.78 7.61 7.06
C ALA A 117 4.20 8.86 7.85
N ASN A 118 4.96 9.74 7.22
CA ASN A 118 5.36 11.02 7.81
C ASN A 118 4.15 11.94 8.01
N TYR A 119 3.24 12.02 7.04
CA TYR A 119 2.07 12.89 7.10
C TYR A 119 1.09 12.51 8.23
N ILE A 120 0.74 11.22 8.34
CA ILE A 120 -0.21 10.73 9.35
C ILE A 120 0.46 10.32 10.67
N ASN A 121 1.78 10.49 10.79
CA ASN A 121 2.59 10.04 11.92
C ASN A 121 2.28 8.59 12.37
N MET A 122 2.15 7.69 11.40
CA MET A 122 1.79 6.29 11.62
C MET A 122 2.55 5.38 10.65
N SER A 123 2.87 4.15 11.06
CA SER A 123 3.55 3.19 10.17
C SER A 123 2.70 2.81 8.96
N VAL A 124 3.30 2.83 7.77
CA VAL A 124 2.66 2.47 6.50
C VAL A 124 3.42 1.33 5.83
N LYS A 125 2.71 0.35 5.30
CA LYS A 125 3.27 -0.74 4.48
C LYS A 125 3.01 -0.47 3.00
N GLY A 126 4.05 -0.42 2.19
CA GLY A 126 3.96 -0.19 0.74
C GLY A 126 4.52 -1.34 -0.08
N SER A 127 4.04 -1.50 -1.31
CA SER A 127 4.52 -2.52 -2.25
C SER A 127 5.87 -2.11 -2.88
N LEU A 128 6.80 -3.05 -3.01
CA LEU A 128 8.08 -2.81 -3.67
C LEU A 128 8.01 -3.03 -5.18
N GLY A 129 7.09 -3.87 -5.64
CA GLY A 129 6.80 -4.11 -7.05
C GLY A 129 5.30 -4.03 -7.31
N GLY A 130 4.83 -4.80 -8.28
CA GLY A 130 3.44 -5.06 -8.56
C GLY A 130 2.71 -5.64 -7.35
N ALA A 131 1.51 -5.13 -7.12
CA ALA A 131 0.59 -5.62 -6.11
C ALA A 131 -0.79 -5.70 -6.76
N ARG A 132 -1.47 -6.84 -6.57
CA ARG A 132 -2.78 -7.09 -7.17
C ARG A 132 -3.74 -7.63 -6.12
N MET A 133 -5.00 -7.28 -6.31
CA MET A 133 -6.12 -7.80 -5.56
C MET A 133 -7.14 -8.28 -6.57
N TYR A 134 -7.65 -9.48 -6.38
CA TYR A 134 -8.58 -10.11 -7.28
C TYR A 134 -9.86 -10.50 -6.55
N PRO A 135 -11.02 -10.43 -7.22
CA PRO A 135 -12.23 -11.05 -6.72
C PRO A 135 -12.10 -12.57 -6.82
N ALA A 136 -12.50 -13.29 -5.78
CA ALA A 136 -12.39 -14.74 -5.72
C ALA A 136 -13.23 -15.44 -6.81
N MET A 137 -14.35 -14.83 -7.20
CA MET A 137 -15.24 -15.35 -8.26
C MET A 137 -14.58 -15.42 -9.64
N GLU A 138 -13.51 -14.66 -9.92
CA GLU A 138 -12.75 -14.80 -11.18
C GLU A 138 -12.11 -16.18 -11.32
N PHE A 139 -11.78 -16.82 -10.20
CA PHE A 139 -11.11 -18.14 -10.17
C PHE A 139 -12.02 -19.26 -9.63
N ARG A 140 -13.13 -18.87 -8.99
CA ARG A 140 -14.16 -19.76 -8.42
C ARG A 140 -15.57 -19.27 -8.80
N PRO A 141 -15.91 -19.25 -10.10
CA PRO A 141 -17.16 -18.64 -10.57
C PRO A 141 -18.41 -19.35 -10.05
N THR A 142 -18.34 -20.65 -9.75
CA THR A 142 -19.47 -21.43 -9.23
C THR A 142 -19.76 -21.21 -7.75
N SER A 143 -18.81 -20.62 -7.00
CA SER A 143 -18.95 -20.43 -5.55
C SER A 143 -19.81 -19.22 -5.18
N TYR A 144 -20.06 -18.28 -6.11
CA TYR A 144 -20.79 -17.01 -5.88
C TYR A 144 -20.28 -16.15 -4.69
N ILE A 145 -19.05 -16.39 -4.23
CA ILE A 145 -18.44 -15.65 -3.13
C ILE A 145 -17.86 -14.34 -3.66
N ASN A 146 -18.58 -13.24 -3.46
CA ASN A 146 -18.17 -11.88 -3.82
C ASN A 146 -17.19 -11.28 -2.79
N ARG A 147 -16.02 -11.90 -2.65
CA ARG A 147 -14.96 -11.47 -1.73
C ARG A 147 -13.62 -11.45 -2.47
N TYR A 148 -12.63 -10.81 -1.88
CA TYR A 148 -11.36 -10.52 -2.55
C TYR A 148 -10.16 -11.11 -1.80
N PHE A 149 -9.09 -11.37 -2.53
CA PHE A 149 -7.80 -11.76 -1.99
C PHE A 149 -6.68 -10.95 -2.62
N ILE A 150 -5.60 -10.74 -1.88
CA ILE A 150 -4.38 -10.13 -2.39
C ILE A 150 -3.49 -11.23 -2.92
N ASP A 151 -3.09 -11.09 -4.18
CA ASP A 151 -2.16 -12.03 -4.78
C ASP A 151 -0.79 -11.95 -4.09
N LYS A 152 -0.15 -13.11 -3.89
CA LYS A 152 1.21 -13.18 -3.35
C LYS A 152 2.07 -14.08 -4.23
N THR A 153 3.37 -13.84 -4.16
CA THR A 153 4.33 -14.72 -4.83
C THR A 153 4.32 -16.12 -4.22
N ASP A 154 4.37 -17.13 -5.08
CA ASP A 154 4.48 -18.53 -4.69
C ASP A 154 5.95 -18.90 -4.37
N ARG A 155 6.56 -18.17 -3.42
CA ARG A 155 7.98 -18.39 -3.04
C ARG A 155 8.20 -19.75 -2.38
N ASP A 156 7.17 -20.28 -1.74
CA ASP A 156 7.18 -21.56 -1.01
C ASP A 156 6.34 -22.63 -1.73
N GLY A 157 6.09 -22.41 -3.03
CA GLY A 157 5.10 -23.11 -3.83
C GLY A 157 5.42 -24.54 -4.18
N HIS A 158 4.59 -25.46 -3.70
CA HIS A 158 4.58 -26.86 -4.09
C HIS A 158 3.64 -27.17 -5.27
N HIS A 159 2.95 -26.18 -5.84
CA HIS A 159 1.81 -26.43 -6.73
C HIS A 159 2.06 -26.06 -8.19
N PHE A 160 2.55 -24.86 -8.53
CA PHE A 160 2.74 -24.46 -9.94
C PHE A 160 3.96 -23.55 -10.17
N PRO A 161 5.12 -24.11 -10.54
CA PRO A 161 6.33 -23.34 -10.82
C PRO A 161 6.15 -22.26 -11.90
N GLU A 162 5.22 -22.45 -12.85
CA GLU A 162 4.97 -21.46 -13.91
C GLU A 162 4.30 -20.17 -13.40
N GLU A 163 3.48 -20.24 -12.34
CA GLU A 163 2.86 -19.05 -11.74
C GLU A 163 3.95 -18.14 -11.15
N ARG A 164 4.90 -18.75 -10.43
CA ARG A 164 6.04 -18.04 -9.85
C ARG A 164 6.90 -17.40 -10.95
N ASP A 165 7.23 -18.14 -12.00
CA ASP A 165 8.02 -17.62 -13.11
C ASP A 165 7.30 -16.46 -13.81
N ARG A 166 5.99 -16.58 -14.09
CA ARG A 166 5.18 -15.48 -14.66
C ARG A 166 5.23 -14.22 -13.80
N GLN A 167 5.14 -14.37 -12.48
CA GLN A 167 5.14 -13.25 -11.54
C GLN A 167 6.53 -12.60 -11.41
N GLN A 168 7.58 -13.41 -11.26
CA GLN A 168 8.93 -12.91 -10.89
C GLN A 168 9.81 -12.58 -12.09
N ARG A 169 9.58 -13.17 -13.26
CA ARG A 169 10.40 -12.95 -14.46
C ARG A 169 10.38 -11.48 -14.91
N HIS A 170 9.24 -10.83 -14.77
CA HIS A 170 9.07 -9.43 -15.18
C HIS A 170 9.12 -8.45 -13.99
N ASP A 171 8.93 -8.95 -12.77
CA ASP A 171 8.93 -8.14 -11.56
C ASP A 171 9.43 -8.96 -10.36
N PRO A 172 10.75 -8.94 -10.09
CA PRO A 172 11.33 -9.65 -8.95
C PRO A 172 10.80 -9.20 -7.59
N ALA A 173 10.21 -8.00 -7.52
CA ALA A 173 9.62 -7.41 -6.32
C ALA A 173 8.11 -7.64 -6.20
N TYR A 174 7.50 -8.41 -7.10
CA TYR A 174 6.07 -8.70 -7.10
C TYR A 174 5.60 -9.25 -5.74
N GLY A 175 4.51 -8.66 -5.22
CA GLY A 175 3.92 -9.06 -3.94
C GLY A 175 4.81 -8.84 -2.71
N LEU A 176 5.98 -8.20 -2.85
CA LEU A 176 6.83 -7.82 -1.73
C LEU A 176 6.39 -6.49 -1.16
N TYR A 177 6.51 -6.37 0.17
CA TYR A 177 6.12 -5.18 0.89
C TYR A 177 7.16 -4.82 1.94
N ARG A 178 7.38 -3.53 2.13
CA ARG A 178 8.23 -2.97 3.18
C ARG A 178 7.41 -2.09 4.13
N TRP A 179 7.78 -2.11 5.40
CA TRP A 179 7.26 -1.17 6.41
C TRP A 179 8.07 0.12 6.38
N TYR A 180 7.36 1.24 6.44
CA TYR A 180 7.88 2.58 6.53
C TYR A 180 7.35 3.18 7.83
N TYR A 181 8.26 3.74 8.62
CA TYR A 181 7.95 4.36 9.89
C TYR A 181 8.06 5.89 9.74
N PRO A 182 7.28 6.66 10.50
CA PRO A 182 7.42 8.11 10.51
C PRO A 182 8.87 8.47 10.84
N GLN A 183 9.49 9.24 9.96
CA GLN A 183 10.79 9.82 10.24
C GLN A 183 10.57 11.15 10.97
N PRO A 184 11.36 11.47 12.01
CA PRO A 184 11.40 12.83 12.54
C PRO A 184 11.63 13.75 11.35
N GLN A 185 10.79 14.80 11.21
CA GLN A 185 11.07 15.83 10.23
C GLN A 185 12.48 16.34 10.53
N GLN A 186 13.46 16.02 9.67
CA GLN A 186 14.63 16.88 9.62
C GLN A 186 14.07 18.27 9.32
N PRO A 187 14.46 19.30 10.09
CA PRO A 187 14.04 20.65 9.78
C PRO A 187 14.30 20.86 8.30
N GLN A 188 13.24 21.16 7.55
CA GLN A 188 13.39 21.71 6.22
C GLN A 188 14.34 22.88 6.41
N SER A 189 15.54 22.78 5.86
CA SER A 189 16.48 23.89 5.77
C SER A 189 15.77 24.97 4.97
N SER A 190 15.03 25.83 5.67
CA SER A 190 14.74 27.17 5.22
C SER A 190 16.09 27.84 5.01
N ASP A 191 16.24 28.41 3.83
CA ASP A 191 17.30 29.30 3.39
C ASP A 191 18.55 28.63 2.82
N SER A 192 18.49 28.50 1.49
CA SER A 192 19.56 28.18 0.56
C SER A 192 20.63 29.27 0.42
N ASP A 193 20.94 30.04 1.47
CA ASP A 193 21.98 31.09 1.44
C ASP A 193 23.07 30.92 2.52
N GLY A 194 22.94 29.98 3.45
CA GLY A 194 23.94 29.76 4.52
C GLY A 194 25.21 29.01 4.06
N ASP A 195 25.06 28.03 3.16
CA ASP A 195 26.18 27.15 2.77
C ASP A 195 27.22 27.87 1.87
N PHE A 196 26.82 28.94 1.18
CA PHE A 196 27.75 29.75 0.38
C PHE A 196 28.56 30.71 1.25
N ASP A 197 27.93 31.31 2.27
CA ASP A 197 28.62 32.22 3.19
C ASP A 197 29.62 31.49 4.10
N GLU A 198 29.33 30.24 4.51
CA GLU A 198 30.29 29.41 5.24
C GLU A 198 31.50 29.02 4.35
N PHE A 199 31.26 28.76 3.06
CA PHE A 199 32.31 28.46 2.08
C PHE A 199 33.20 29.68 1.77
N VAL A 200 32.64 30.90 1.70
CA VAL A 200 33.39 32.13 1.43
C VAL A 200 34.21 32.58 2.64
N ASN A 201 33.68 32.46 3.86
CA ASN A 201 34.40 32.84 5.09
C ASN A 201 35.60 31.94 5.41
N LEU A 202 35.64 30.71 4.89
CA LEU A 202 36.78 29.79 5.06
C LEU A 202 37.97 30.07 4.13
N ARG A 203 37.80 30.86 3.06
CA ARG A 203 38.84 31.05 2.02
C ARG A 203 39.32 32.48 1.81
N VAL A 204 38.66 33.49 2.37
CA VAL A 204 39.12 34.88 2.27
C VAL A 204 39.38 35.42 3.68
N PRO A 205 40.64 35.45 4.16
CA PRO A 205 40.97 36.15 5.39
C PRO A 205 40.68 37.63 5.15
N ARG A 206 39.68 38.18 5.86
CA ARG A 206 39.50 39.63 5.93
C ARG A 206 40.67 40.21 6.74
N LYS A 207 41.48 41.05 6.10
CA LYS A 207 42.44 41.93 6.78
C LYS A 207 41.71 43.13 7.36
#